data_AF-A0A7S3CRI6-F1
#
_entry.id   AF-A0A7S3CRI6-F1
#
_cell.length_a   1.000
_cell.length_b   1.000
_cell.length_c   1.000
_cell.angle_alpha   90.00
_cell.angle_beta   90.00
_cell.angle_gamma   90.00
#
_symmetry.space_group_name_H-M   'P 1'
#
loop_
_entity.id
_entity.type
_entity.pdbx_description
1 polymer ?
#
loop_
_entity_poly.entity_id
_entity_poly.type
_entity_poly.pdbx_seq_one_letter_code
_entity_poly.pdbx_strand_id
1 'polypeptide(L)'
;LYPLINGVDKTGFKVGSLDQLMELMDLFQKYDMQLDASCKRNEKMYTDMCKELNKKVSLVIEVNTGRRGESQNLEVEQYIKTFKWDSVRFQMDKSLKFLGAKIQGTQKGCDDRLKKLLDEQNEVKGKLNALVKKDSASFLQKDLGDVIYEQKIGRQFFVNSHGSELMTTVLVAVNKKKVEHFQQNYLTILLNHYSNDFENWKKRTRDQIQSQAQLAEDKDHQQQIIDQEFKKQEEEYLKMSTQPGVVPASDKYLGVEDPDGNQLWRVTCMKSQVVDFIKVLKKNGYVGQQFAYDSDLYIENQKLLSKYQVDLNNLNIKIMNCCFYS
;
A
#
# COMPACT_ATOMS: atom_id res chain seq x y z
N LEU A 1 -2.93 -43.13 15.14
CA LEU A 1 -3.08 -42.08 16.17
C LEU A 1 -4.13 -42.42 17.25
N TYR A 2 -5.12 -43.30 16.99
CA TYR A 2 -6.11 -43.71 17.99
C TYR A 2 -5.60 -44.42 19.28
N PRO A 3 -4.45 -45.12 19.35
CA PRO A 3 -4.03 -45.80 20.58
C PRO A 3 -3.16 -44.96 21.53
N LEU A 4 -2.99 -43.65 21.30
CA LEU A 4 -2.03 -42.81 22.06
C LEU A 4 -2.64 -41.96 23.19
N ILE A 5 -3.97 -41.88 23.33
CA ILE A 5 -4.62 -41.14 24.42
C ILE A 5 -5.06 -42.13 25.51
N ASN A 6 -4.10 -42.79 26.17
CA ASN A 6 -4.36 -43.79 27.22
C ASN A 6 -4.64 -43.20 28.61
N GLY A 7 -4.86 -41.89 28.73
CA GLY A 7 -4.92 -41.18 30.02
C GLY A 7 -6.21 -40.43 30.33
N VAL A 8 -7.19 -40.40 29.42
CA VAL A 8 -8.48 -39.73 29.69
C VAL A 8 -9.47 -40.75 30.21
N ASP A 9 -9.82 -40.64 31.48
CA ASP A 9 -10.97 -41.35 32.03
C ASP A 9 -12.25 -40.77 31.40
N LYS A 10 -12.74 -41.45 30.37
CA LYS A 10 -13.93 -41.06 29.62
C LYS A 10 -15.21 -41.23 30.44
N THR A 11 -15.17 -41.94 31.57
CA THR A 11 -16.35 -42.23 32.40
C THR A 11 -16.80 -41.05 33.26
N GLY A 12 -15.94 -40.03 33.42
CA GLY A 12 -16.24 -38.83 34.20
C GLY A 12 -17.09 -37.76 33.50
N PHE A 13 -17.37 -37.90 32.20
CA PHE A 13 -18.13 -36.88 31.46
C PHE A 13 -19.65 -37.03 31.67
N LYS A 14 -20.31 -35.92 32.03
CA LYS A 14 -21.77 -35.89 32.16
C LYS A 14 -22.43 -35.87 30.79
N VAL A 15 -22.81 -37.05 30.31
CA VAL A 15 -23.61 -37.28 29.11
C VAL A 15 -25.10 -37.15 29.41
N GLY A 16 -25.84 -36.49 28.53
CA GLY A 16 -27.27 -36.23 28.65
C GLY A 16 -28.13 -37.39 28.12
N SER A 17 -29.26 -37.09 27.48
CA SER A 17 -30.08 -38.10 26.79
C SER A 17 -29.42 -38.57 25.47
N LEU A 18 -29.89 -39.71 24.94
CA LEU A 18 -29.42 -40.22 23.64
C LEU A 18 -29.66 -39.22 22.50
N ASP A 19 -30.81 -38.55 22.47
CA ASP A 19 -31.11 -37.53 21.47
C ASP A 19 -30.14 -36.34 21.54
N GLN A 20 -29.81 -35.91 22.77
CA GLN A 20 -28.80 -34.87 22.98
C GLN A 20 -27.41 -35.33 22.53
N LEU A 21 -27.08 -36.61 22.66
CA LEU A 21 -25.80 -37.15 22.18
C LEU A 21 -25.72 -37.15 20.65
N MET A 22 -26.81 -37.46 19.95
CA MET A 22 -26.86 -37.39 18.49
C MET A 22 -26.65 -35.95 18.01
N GLU A 23 -27.36 -34.97 18.59
CA GLU A 23 -27.14 -33.55 18.27
C GLU A 23 -25.70 -33.08 18.56
N LEU A 24 -25.12 -33.55 19.67
CA LEU A 24 -23.76 -33.21 20.05
C LEU A 24 -22.71 -33.81 19.11
N MET A 25 -22.99 -34.96 18.49
CA MET A 25 -22.07 -35.59 17.53
C MET A 25 -21.86 -34.69 16.31
N ASP A 26 -22.96 -34.23 15.68
CA ASP A 26 -22.90 -33.33 14.54
C ASP A 26 -22.25 -31.99 14.91
N LEU A 27 -22.59 -31.46 16.09
CA LEU A 27 -22.03 -30.21 16.59
C LEU A 27 -20.52 -30.31 16.84
N PHE A 28 -20.05 -31.41 17.44
CA PHE A 28 -18.63 -31.62 17.71
C PHE A 28 -17.83 -31.90 16.46
N GLN A 29 -18.40 -32.58 15.47
CA GLN A 29 -17.76 -32.70 14.16
C GLN A 29 -17.55 -31.33 13.53
N LYS A 30 -18.53 -30.43 13.64
CA LYS A 30 -18.38 -29.04 13.17
C LYS A 30 -17.32 -28.27 13.96
N TYR A 31 -17.30 -28.39 15.28
CA TYR A 31 -16.29 -27.74 16.13
C TYR A 31 -14.88 -28.24 15.82
N ASP A 32 -14.70 -29.55 15.64
CA ASP A 32 -13.42 -30.16 15.30
C ASP A 32 -12.88 -29.65 13.94
N MET A 33 -13.73 -29.61 12.90
CA MET A 33 -13.35 -29.04 11.60
C MET A 33 -12.95 -27.56 11.71
N GLN A 34 -13.65 -26.77 12.53
CA GLN A 34 -13.34 -25.35 12.72
C GLN A 34 -12.04 -25.15 13.52
N LEU A 35 -11.83 -25.95 14.56
CA LEU A 35 -10.61 -25.96 15.37
C LEU A 35 -9.38 -26.35 14.53
N ASP A 36 -9.45 -27.45 13.78
CA ASP A 36 -8.36 -27.90 12.90
C ASP A 36 -7.99 -26.82 11.87
N ALA A 37 -8.99 -26.20 11.23
CA ALA A 37 -8.76 -25.12 10.28
C ALA A 37 -8.13 -23.87 10.93
N SER A 38 -8.52 -23.53 12.17
CA SER A 38 -7.94 -22.42 12.94
C SER A 38 -6.49 -22.72 13.33
N CYS A 39 -6.21 -23.91 13.86
CA CYS A 39 -4.85 -24.34 14.22
C CYS A 39 -3.90 -24.31 13.03
N LYS A 40 -4.26 -24.90 11.88
CA LYS A 40 -3.43 -24.89 10.65
C LYS A 40 -3.14 -23.49 10.15
N ARG A 41 -4.15 -22.61 10.21
CA ARG A 41 -4.01 -21.19 9.85
C ARG A 41 -3.06 -20.46 10.80
N ASN A 42 -3.19 -20.66 12.11
CA ASN A 42 -2.33 -20.05 13.12
C ASN A 42 -0.89 -20.55 12.99
N GLU A 43 -0.68 -21.85 12.78
CA GLU A 43 0.64 -22.46 12.58
C GLU A 43 1.35 -21.86 11.35
N LYS A 44 0.63 -21.80 10.21
CA LYS A 44 1.17 -21.19 9.00
C LYS A 44 1.52 -19.72 9.22
N MET A 45 0.61 -18.95 9.81
CA MET A 45 0.81 -17.53 10.09
C MET A 45 2.00 -17.30 11.03
N TYR A 46 2.10 -18.07 12.12
CA TYR A 46 3.22 -18.03 13.05
C TYR A 46 4.55 -18.30 12.34
N THR A 47 4.59 -19.33 11.50
CA THR A 47 5.78 -19.71 10.73
C THR A 47 6.19 -18.60 9.77
N ASP A 48 5.23 -18.02 9.05
CA ASP A 48 5.48 -16.94 8.09
C ASP A 48 5.95 -15.66 8.82
N MET A 49 5.34 -15.29 9.95
CA MET A 49 5.79 -14.16 10.78
C MET A 49 7.18 -14.40 11.38
N CYS A 50 7.51 -15.63 11.80
CA CYS A 50 8.86 -15.95 12.26
C CYS A 50 9.90 -15.74 11.16
N LYS A 51 9.60 -16.14 9.91
CA LYS A 51 10.48 -15.89 8.75
C LYS A 51 10.63 -14.39 8.49
N GLU A 52 9.54 -13.63 8.46
CA GLU A 52 9.58 -12.17 8.27
C GLU A 52 10.40 -11.46 9.35
N LEU A 53 10.32 -11.92 10.60
CA LEU A 53 11.05 -11.37 11.74
C LEU A 53 12.45 -11.98 11.94
N ASN A 54 12.90 -12.87 11.06
CA ASN A 54 14.15 -13.62 11.18
C ASN A 54 14.32 -14.33 12.55
N LYS A 55 13.24 -14.95 13.04
CA LYS A 55 13.19 -15.72 14.28
C LYS A 55 13.11 -17.22 13.99
N LYS A 56 13.68 -18.02 14.88
CA LYS A 56 13.57 -19.48 14.82
C LYS A 56 12.14 -19.91 15.16
N VAL A 57 11.57 -20.76 14.32
CA VAL A 57 10.26 -21.39 14.55
C VAL A 57 10.38 -22.39 15.69
N SER A 58 9.52 -22.26 16.71
CA SER A 58 9.39 -23.22 17.81
C SER A 58 7.92 -23.44 18.11
N LEU A 59 7.43 -24.65 17.87
CA LEU A 59 6.05 -25.04 18.16
C LEU A 59 6.04 -25.80 19.49
N VAL A 60 5.50 -25.14 20.52
CA VAL A 60 5.32 -25.72 21.85
C VAL A 60 3.89 -25.47 22.32
N ILE A 61 3.41 -26.32 23.21
CA ILE A 61 2.09 -26.25 23.82
C ILE A 61 2.29 -25.93 25.29
N GLU A 62 1.69 -24.83 25.74
CA GLU A 62 1.64 -24.46 27.15
C GLU A 62 0.59 -25.32 27.87
N VAL A 63 1.02 -26.11 28.85
CA VAL A 63 0.16 -26.96 29.67
C VAL A 63 0.14 -26.51 31.12
N ASN A 64 -1.05 -26.52 31.72
CA ASN A 64 -1.21 -26.26 33.15
C ASN A 64 -0.81 -27.50 33.94
N THR A 65 0.12 -27.35 34.90
CA THR A 65 0.62 -28.49 35.69
C THR A 65 -0.20 -28.79 36.95
N GLY A 66 -1.29 -28.05 37.19
CA GLY A 66 -2.17 -28.23 38.35
C GLY A 66 -1.62 -27.68 39.67
N ARG A 67 -0.38 -27.17 39.68
CA ARG A 67 0.20 -26.38 40.78
C ARG A 67 -0.12 -24.90 40.55
N ARG A 68 -0.44 -24.17 41.61
CA ARG A 68 -0.91 -22.77 41.52
C ARG A 68 0.01 -21.90 40.66
N GLY A 69 -0.43 -21.62 39.42
CA GLY A 69 0.23 -20.70 38.50
C GLY A 69 1.41 -21.27 37.70
N GLU A 70 1.72 -22.57 37.80
CA GLU A 70 2.83 -23.17 37.04
C GLU A 70 2.33 -23.77 35.71
N SER A 71 2.79 -23.16 34.61
CA SER A 71 2.68 -23.72 33.26
C SER A 71 4.00 -24.32 32.82
N GLN A 72 3.95 -25.37 32.00
CA GLN A 72 5.12 -25.93 31.33
C GLN A 72 4.92 -25.89 29.81
N ASN A 73 5.97 -25.57 29.07
CA ASN A 73 5.98 -25.71 27.63
C ASN A 73 6.46 -27.10 27.24
N LEU A 74 5.64 -27.82 26.47
CA LEU A 74 5.97 -29.14 25.94
C LEU A 74 6.02 -29.08 24.41
N GLU A 75 6.94 -29.84 23.81
CA GLU A 75 6.90 -30.05 22.36
C GLU A 75 5.62 -30.80 21.96
N VAL A 76 5.11 -30.52 20.76
CA VAL A 76 3.84 -31.08 20.26
C VAL A 76 3.82 -32.61 20.36
N GLU A 77 4.91 -33.29 19.99
CA GLU A 77 4.99 -34.75 20.07
C GLU A 77 4.93 -35.26 21.52
N GLN A 78 5.63 -34.59 22.44
CA GLN A 78 5.62 -34.95 23.85
C GLN A 78 4.25 -34.72 24.48
N TYR A 79 3.60 -33.61 24.13
CA TYR A 79 2.25 -33.30 24.58
C TYR A 79 1.25 -34.38 24.17
N ILE A 80 1.27 -34.82 22.91
CA ILE A 80 0.36 -35.86 22.43
C ILE A 80 0.56 -37.19 23.20
N LYS A 81 1.81 -37.56 23.49
CA LYS A 81 2.13 -38.79 24.24
C LYS A 81 1.74 -38.74 25.71
N THR A 82 1.69 -37.54 26.31
CA THR A 82 1.48 -37.34 27.75
C THR A 82 0.20 -36.56 28.07
N PHE A 83 -0.72 -36.50 27.11
CA PHE A 83 -1.94 -35.70 27.21
C PHE A 83 -2.73 -35.99 28.49
N LYS A 84 -3.08 -34.93 29.21
CA LYS A 84 -3.97 -34.94 30.38
C LYS A 84 -5.06 -33.91 30.19
N TRP A 85 -6.27 -34.28 30.58
CA TRP A 85 -7.40 -33.35 30.56
C TRP A 85 -7.18 -32.21 31.54
N ASP A 86 -7.33 -30.96 31.06
CA ASP A 86 -7.28 -29.77 31.90
C ASP A 86 -8.60 -29.59 32.64
N SER A 87 -8.73 -30.26 33.79
CA SER A 87 -9.93 -30.20 34.65
C SER A 87 -10.10 -28.85 35.35
N VAL A 88 -9.06 -28.02 35.40
CA VAL A 88 -9.12 -26.66 35.96
C VAL A 88 -9.83 -25.74 34.96
N ARG A 89 -9.42 -25.78 33.69
CA ARG A 89 -10.00 -24.96 32.63
C ARG A 89 -11.33 -25.51 32.13
N PHE A 90 -11.47 -26.83 32.04
CA PHE A 90 -12.64 -27.52 31.51
C PHE A 90 -13.17 -28.53 32.54
N GLN A 91 -13.99 -28.05 33.47
CA GLN A 91 -14.47 -28.84 34.60
C GLN A 91 -15.41 -29.97 34.14
N MET A 92 -15.06 -31.22 34.47
CA MET A 92 -15.80 -32.42 34.01
C MET A 92 -17.19 -32.56 34.64
N ASP A 93 -17.50 -31.81 35.70
CA ASP A 93 -18.84 -31.76 36.33
C ASP A 93 -19.89 -31.06 35.45
N LYS A 94 -19.44 -30.28 34.46
CA LYS A 94 -20.32 -29.60 33.49
C LYS A 94 -20.78 -30.54 32.39
N SER A 95 -21.93 -30.22 31.80
CA SER A 95 -22.45 -30.99 30.67
C SER A 95 -21.50 -30.92 29.47
N LEU A 96 -21.47 -31.99 28.70
CA LEU A 96 -20.65 -32.07 27.48
C LEU A 96 -20.96 -30.92 26.50
N LYS A 97 -22.24 -30.54 26.38
CA LYS A 97 -22.69 -29.37 25.61
C LYS A 97 -22.03 -28.07 26.07
N PHE A 98 -21.98 -27.83 27.39
CA PHE A 98 -21.34 -26.65 27.95
C PHE A 98 -19.83 -26.64 27.70
N LEU A 99 -19.16 -27.78 27.87
CA LEU A 99 -17.73 -27.92 27.63
C LEU A 99 -17.38 -27.63 26.17
N GLY A 100 -18.10 -28.22 25.22
CA GLY A 100 -17.91 -27.95 23.80
C GLY A 100 -18.13 -26.48 23.43
N ALA A 101 -19.21 -25.86 23.93
CA ALA A 101 -19.46 -24.44 23.72
C ALA A 101 -18.35 -23.54 24.32
N LYS A 102 -17.78 -23.92 25.48
CA LYS A 102 -16.68 -23.20 26.12
C LYS A 102 -15.38 -23.29 25.31
N ILE A 103 -15.05 -24.48 24.78
CA ILE A 103 -13.90 -24.70 23.89
C ILE A 103 -14.08 -23.88 22.61
N GLN A 104 -15.23 -24.00 21.96
CA GLN A 104 -15.53 -23.25 20.73
C GLN A 104 -15.51 -21.73 20.96
N GLY A 105 -16.05 -21.25 22.09
CA GLY A 105 -16.02 -19.83 22.44
C GLY A 105 -14.60 -19.32 22.67
N THR A 106 -13.73 -20.14 23.27
CA THR A 106 -12.31 -19.82 23.45
C THR A 106 -11.61 -19.70 22.09
N GLN A 107 -11.81 -20.68 21.21
CA GLN A 107 -11.28 -20.70 19.84
C GLN A 107 -11.70 -19.44 19.07
N LYS A 108 -13.00 -19.12 19.09
CA LYS A 108 -13.53 -17.92 18.43
C LYS A 108 -12.93 -16.64 19.00
N GLY A 109 -12.77 -16.56 20.31
CA GLY A 109 -12.15 -15.41 20.96
C GLY A 109 -10.66 -15.23 20.60
N CYS A 110 -9.94 -16.31 20.31
CA CYS A 110 -8.57 -16.24 19.76
C CYS A 110 -8.58 -15.76 18.31
N ASP A 111 -9.46 -16.32 17.47
CA ASP A 111 -9.64 -15.92 16.07
C ASP A 111 -10.00 -14.43 15.94
N ASP A 112 -10.93 -13.93 16.77
CA ASP A 112 -11.36 -12.52 16.75
C ASP A 112 -10.22 -11.57 17.15
N ARG A 113 -9.36 -11.98 18.10
CA ARG A 113 -8.16 -11.22 18.49
C ARG A 113 -7.14 -11.16 17.37
N LEU A 114 -6.88 -12.30 16.73
CA LEU A 114 -5.97 -12.37 15.58
C LEU A 114 -6.49 -11.52 14.41
N LYS A 115 -7.78 -11.60 14.10
CA LYS A 115 -8.41 -10.81 13.04
C LYS A 115 -8.20 -9.31 13.25
N LYS A 116 -8.42 -8.80 14.46
CA LYS A 116 -8.20 -7.37 14.77
C LYS A 116 -6.76 -6.95 14.51
N LEU A 117 -5.78 -7.74 14.95
CA LEU A 117 -4.37 -7.44 14.71
C LEU A 117 -4.02 -7.46 13.22
N LEU A 118 -4.62 -8.36 12.43
CA LEU A 118 -4.41 -8.43 10.97
C LEU A 118 -5.04 -7.23 10.26
N ASP A 119 -6.23 -6.80 10.67
CA ASP A 119 -6.89 -5.63 10.09
C ASP A 119 -6.04 -4.35 10.38
N GLU A 120 -5.54 -4.20 11.61
CA GLU A 120 -4.59 -3.12 11.98
C GLU A 120 -3.29 -3.18 11.16
N GLN A 121 -2.70 -4.37 11.00
CA GLN A 121 -1.48 -4.56 10.21
C GLN A 121 -1.70 -4.16 8.74
N ASN A 122 -2.83 -4.54 8.14
CA ASN A 122 -3.15 -4.19 6.77
C ASN A 122 -3.34 -2.68 6.58
N GLU A 123 -3.94 -1.99 7.56
CA GLU A 123 -4.05 -0.53 7.54
C GLU A 123 -2.67 0.14 7.58
N VAL A 124 -1.77 -0.30 8.47
CA VAL A 124 -0.40 0.24 8.56
C VAL A 124 0.39 -0.06 7.29
N LYS A 125 0.29 -1.27 6.72
CA LYS A 125 0.89 -1.61 5.42
C LYS A 125 0.37 -0.70 4.31
N GLY A 126 -0.93 -0.40 4.29
CA GLY A 126 -1.54 0.54 3.34
C GLY A 126 -0.95 1.94 3.46
N LYS A 127 -0.84 2.47 4.69
CA LYS A 127 -0.22 3.79 4.96
C LYS A 127 1.25 3.82 4.57
N LEU A 128 1.99 2.74 4.82
CA LEU A 128 3.41 2.62 4.48
C LEU A 128 3.58 2.61 2.95
N ASN A 129 2.81 1.79 2.23
CA ASN A 129 2.86 1.72 0.77
C ASN A 129 2.51 3.05 0.08
N ALA A 130 1.67 3.88 0.69
CA ALA A 130 1.35 5.21 0.17
C ALA A 130 2.52 6.20 0.28
N LEU A 131 3.43 5.98 1.23
CA LEU A 131 4.60 6.85 1.47
C LEU A 131 5.89 6.28 0.88
N VAL A 132 5.98 4.97 0.69
CA VAL A 132 7.18 4.33 0.13
C VAL A 132 7.31 4.70 -1.34
N LYS A 133 8.39 5.42 -1.64
CA LYS A 133 8.84 5.71 -2.99
C LYS A 133 9.89 4.70 -3.41
N LYS A 134 10.04 4.51 -4.72
CA LYS A 134 11.13 3.69 -5.27
C LYS A 134 12.45 4.41 -5.08
N ASP A 135 13.38 3.76 -4.39
CA ASP A 135 14.77 4.21 -4.33
C ASP A 135 15.57 3.61 -5.48
N SER A 136 16.39 4.43 -6.13
CA SER A 136 17.27 4.03 -7.23
C SER A 136 18.42 5.04 -7.30
N ALA A 137 19.61 4.59 -7.70
CA ALA A 137 20.73 5.51 -7.90
C ALA A 137 20.59 6.33 -9.20
N SER A 138 19.78 5.85 -10.16
CA SER A 138 19.57 6.49 -11.47
C SER A 138 18.43 7.50 -11.41
N PHE A 139 18.66 8.72 -11.90
CA PHE A 139 17.63 9.77 -11.96
C PHE A 139 16.47 9.42 -12.89
N LEU A 140 16.62 8.41 -13.75
CA LEU A 140 15.53 7.95 -14.61
C LEU A 140 14.49 7.11 -13.86
N GLN A 141 14.84 6.60 -12.68
CA GLN A 141 14.02 5.67 -11.90
C GLN A 141 13.77 6.13 -10.46
N LYS A 142 14.59 7.06 -9.93
CA LYS A 142 14.42 7.68 -8.62
C LYS A 142 13.41 8.83 -8.67
N ASP A 143 12.74 9.10 -7.55
CA ASP A 143 12.02 10.35 -7.35
C ASP A 143 13.01 11.52 -7.30
N LEU A 144 12.91 12.45 -8.25
CA LEU A 144 13.80 13.60 -8.37
C LEU A 144 13.63 14.59 -7.21
N GLY A 145 12.46 14.62 -6.58
CA GLY A 145 12.19 15.44 -5.40
C GLY A 145 12.97 14.98 -4.19
N ASP A 146 13.15 13.67 -4.00
CA ASP A 146 13.95 13.13 -2.90
C ASP A 146 15.43 13.53 -3.07
N VAL A 147 15.94 13.56 -4.31
CA VAL A 147 17.30 14.05 -4.63
C VAL A 147 17.50 15.50 -4.16
N ILE A 148 16.50 16.36 -4.31
CA ILE A 148 16.58 17.76 -3.86
C ILE A 148 16.88 17.85 -2.36
N TYR A 149 16.15 17.08 -1.56
CA TYR A 149 16.30 17.11 -0.11
C TYR A 149 17.56 16.36 0.37
N GLU A 150 17.88 15.20 -0.24
CA GLU A 150 19.09 14.43 0.05
C GLU A 150 20.37 15.25 -0.20
N GLN A 151 20.40 15.99 -1.32
CA GLN A 151 21.53 16.83 -1.71
C GLN A 151 21.49 18.23 -1.08
N LYS A 152 20.50 18.49 -0.21
CA LYS A 152 20.31 19.77 0.50
C LYS A 152 20.26 20.98 -0.44
N ILE A 153 19.63 20.81 -1.60
CA ILE A 153 19.43 21.91 -2.56
C ILE A 153 18.48 22.93 -1.94
N GLY A 154 18.91 24.18 -1.91
CA GLY A 154 18.19 25.24 -1.22
C GLY A 154 16.90 25.70 -1.92
N ARG A 155 15.95 26.19 -1.14
CA ARG A 155 14.62 26.62 -1.61
C ARG A 155 14.62 27.71 -2.68
N GLN A 156 15.70 28.49 -2.79
CA GLN A 156 15.86 29.60 -3.74
C GLN A 156 15.81 29.16 -5.21
N PHE A 157 16.01 27.87 -5.47
CA PHE A 157 15.90 27.31 -6.80
C PHE A 157 14.44 26.96 -7.18
N PHE A 158 13.44 27.21 -6.35
CA PHE A 158 12.07 26.77 -6.64
C PHE A 158 11.10 27.94 -6.63
N VAL A 159 10.25 27.99 -7.65
CA VAL A 159 9.37 29.15 -7.91
C VAL A 159 8.28 29.30 -6.83
N ASN A 160 7.85 28.19 -6.23
CA ASN A 160 6.84 28.21 -5.18
C ASN A 160 7.35 28.90 -3.89
N SER A 161 8.67 28.92 -3.65
CA SER A 161 9.29 29.66 -2.54
C SER A 161 9.13 31.19 -2.66
N HIS A 162 8.75 31.68 -3.84
CA HIS A 162 8.55 33.10 -4.13
C HIS A 162 7.07 33.49 -4.21
N GLY A 163 6.15 32.62 -3.79
CA GLY A 163 4.71 32.91 -3.75
C GLY A 163 4.02 32.90 -5.12
N SER A 164 4.63 32.29 -6.15
CA SER A 164 4.00 32.24 -7.46
C SER A 164 2.82 31.26 -7.50
N GLU A 165 1.62 31.76 -7.78
CA GLU A 165 0.43 30.93 -7.95
C GLU A 165 0.31 30.34 -9.35
N LEU A 166 0.86 31.01 -10.37
CA LEU A 166 0.68 30.66 -11.78
C LEU A 166 1.79 29.74 -12.33
N MET A 167 2.96 29.72 -11.68
CA MET A 167 4.12 28.96 -12.14
C MET A 167 4.43 27.79 -11.22
N THR A 168 5.06 26.77 -11.78
CA THR A 168 5.57 25.61 -11.06
C THR A 168 6.98 25.29 -11.52
N THR A 169 7.73 24.57 -10.69
CA THR A 169 9.02 24.04 -11.07
C THR A 169 8.87 22.62 -11.60
N VAL A 170 9.63 22.31 -12.65
CA VAL A 170 9.80 20.97 -13.19
C VAL A 170 11.26 20.61 -13.07
N LEU A 171 11.52 19.51 -12.39
CA LEU A 171 12.82 18.85 -12.35
C LEU A 171 12.99 18.03 -13.61
N VAL A 172 14.13 18.13 -14.28
CA VAL A 172 14.43 17.42 -15.52
C VAL A 172 15.77 16.70 -15.37
N ALA A 173 15.77 15.38 -15.54
CA ALA A 173 16.99 14.61 -15.67
C ALA A 173 17.46 14.63 -17.13
N VAL A 174 18.66 15.14 -17.36
CA VAL A 174 19.23 15.35 -18.69
C VAL A 174 20.59 14.67 -18.77
N ASN A 175 20.77 13.72 -19.67
CA ASN A 175 22.08 13.13 -19.90
C ASN A 175 23.09 14.23 -20.29
N LYS A 176 24.28 14.23 -19.68
CA LYS A 176 25.33 15.23 -19.91
C LYS A 176 25.66 15.44 -21.38
N LYS A 177 25.61 14.39 -22.20
CA LYS A 177 25.84 14.46 -23.65
C LYS A 177 24.76 15.21 -24.42
N LYS A 178 23.57 15.41 -23.84
CA LYS A 178 22.39 16.03 -24.46
C LYS A 178 22.04 17.40 -23.86
N VAL A 179 22.89 17.95 -22.99
CA VAL A 179 22.62 19.22 -22.29
C VAL A 179 22.49 20.38 -23.27
N GLU A 180 23.42 20.54 -24.21
CA GLU A 180 23.37 21.62 -25.19
C GLU A 180 22.09 21.57 -26.04
N HIS A 181 21.75 20.36 -26.52
CA HIS A 181 20.50 20.12 -27.25
C HIS A 181 19.26 20.42 -26.40
N PHE A 182 19.28 20.07 -25.11
CA PHE A 182 18.18 20.37 -24.19
C PHE A 182 18.01 21.89 -24.04
N GLN A 183 19.09 22.63 -23.77
CA GLN A 183 19.05 24.08 -23.55
C GLN A 183 18.57 24.85 -24.78
N GLN A 184 18.89 24.38 -25.99
CA GLN A 184 18.42 24.99 -27.23
C GLN A 184 16.92 24.75 -27.48
N ASN A 185 16.40 23.61 -27.03
CA ASN A 185 15.08 23.15 -27.45
C ASN A 185 14.00 23.27 -26.37
N TYR A 186 14.33 23.29 -25.07
CA TYR A 186 13.32 23.18 -24.00
C TYR A 186 12.24 24.27 -24.03
N LEU A 187 12.54 25.45 -24.60
CA LEU A 187 11.58 26.54 -24.77
C LEU A 187 10.58 26.30 -25.91
N THR A 188 11.01 25.61 -26.96
CA THR A 188 10.22 25.42 -28.18
C THR A 188 9.58 24.04 -28.26
N ILE A 189 10.04 23.04 -27.49
CA ILE A 189 9.52 21.66 -27.58
C ILE A 189 8.00 21.60 -27.39
N LEU A 190 7.45 22.41 -26.49
CA LEU A 190 6.02 22.41 -26.20
C LEU A 190 5.22 23.09 -27.31
N LEU A 191 5.69 24.24 -27.80
CA LEU A 191 5.09 24.97 -28.92
C LEU A 191 5.06 24.10 -30.18
N ASN A 192 6.20 23.47 -30.50
CA ASN A 192 6.32 22.55 -31.63
C ASN A 192 5.37 21.35 -31.47
N HIS A 193 5.18 20.85 -30.25
CA HIS A 193 4.21 19.78 -30.01
C HIS A 193 2.79 20.23 -30.29
N TYR A 194 2.39 21.42 -29.83
CA TYR A 194 1.05 21.94 -30.09
C TYR A 194 0.79 22.19 -31.57
N SER A 195 1.75 22.79 -32.29
CA SER A 195 1.61 23.00 -33.74
C SER A 195 1.45 21.68 -34.50
N ASN A 196 2.22 20.64 -34.13
CA ASN A 196 2.19 19.35 -34.82
C ASN A 196 0.98 18.48 -34.43
N ASP A 197 0.47 18.60 -33.20
CA ASP A 197 -0.66 17.80 -32.72
C ASP A 197 -2.02 18.49 -32.95
N PHE A 198 -2.05 19.73 -33.46
CA PHE A 198 -3.28 20.53 -33.58
C PHE A 198 -4.41 19.81 -34.34
N GLU A 199 -4.11 19.22 -35.50
CA GLU A 199 -5.11 18.49 -36.29
C GLU A 199 -5.65 17.26 -35.56
N ASN A 200 -4.75 16.52 -34.90
CA ASN A 200 -5.14 15.36 -34.11
C ASN A 200 -5.97 15.76 -32.89
N TRP A 201 -5.61 16.88 -32.24
CA TRP A 201 -6.35 17.47 -31.15
C TRP A 201 -7.77 17.85 -31.60
N LYS A 202 -7.91 18.60 -32.71
CA LYS A 202 -9.23 18.97 -33.27
C LYS A 202 -10.13 17.77 -33.47
N LYS A 203 -9.60 16.69 -34.07
CA LYS A 203 -10.35 15.45 -34.28
C LYS A 203 -10.81 14.84 -32.95
N ARG A 204 -9.89 14.60 -32.00
CA ARG A 204 -10.19 13.98 -30.71
C ARG A 204 -11.19 14.80 -29.89
N THR A 205 -11.04 16.13 -29.87
CA THR A 205 -11.91 17.04 -29.14
C THR A 205 -13.33 17.02 -29.73
N ARG A 206 -13.45 17.04 -31.05
CA ARG A 206 -14.76 16.98 -31.70
C ARG A 206 -15.47 15.64 -31.44
N ASP A 207 -14.75 14.53 -31.54
CA ASP A 207 -15.28 13.19 -31.24
C ASP A 207 -15.74 13.10 -29.77
N GLN A 208 -14.98 13.70 -28.84
CA GLN A 208 -15.33 13.73 -27.42
C GLN A 208 -16.61 14.54 -27.16
N ILE A 209 -16.73 15.74 -27.73
CA ILE A 209 -17.93 16.58 -27.56
C ILE A 209 -19.15 15.89 -28.19
N GLN A 210 -18.99 15.27 -29.37
CA GLN A 210 -20.04 14.48 -30.01
C GLN A 210 -20.52 13.33 -29.13
N SER A 211 -19.60 12.61 -28.47
CA SER A 211 -19.96 11.51 -27.57
C SER A 211 -20.74 11.98 -26.33
N GLN A 212 -20.44 13.18 -25.83
CA GLN A 212 -21.13 13.76 -24.66
C GLN A 212 -22.51 14.32 -25.02
N ALA A 213 -22.66 14.82 -26.25
CA ALA A 213 -23.90 15.40 -26.74
C ALA A 213 -24.98 14.36 -27.14
N GLN A 214 -24.68 13.05 -27.14
CA GLN A 214 -25.60 11.97 -27.56
C GLN A 214 -26.91 11.82 -26.75
N LEU A 215 -27.15 12.67 -25.75
CA LEU A 215 -28.31 12.63 -24.84
C LEU A 215 -29.45 13.59 -25.22
N ALA A 216 -29.36 14.34 -26.33
CA ALA A 216 -30.39 15.31 -26.76
C ALA A 216 -31.33 14.75 -27.85
N GLU A 217 -32.63 15.09 -27.78
CA GLU A 217 -33.69 14.55 -28.66
C GLU A 217 -33.76 15.20 -30.06
N ASP A 218 -33.18 16.41 -30.24
CA ASP A 218 -33.18 17.16 -31.51
C ASP A 218 -31.77 17.26 -32.12
N LYS A 219 -31.60 16.73 -33.34
CA LYS A 219 -30.31 16.61 -34.03
C LYS A 219 -29.72 17.95 -34.46
N ASP A 220 -30.56 18.91 -34.84
CA ASP A 220 -30.07 20.21 -35.33
C ASP A 220 -29.61 21.09 -34.16
N HIS A 221 -30.35 21.06 -33.04
CA HIS A 221 -29.95 21.74 -31.82
C HIS A 221 -28.68 21.11 -31.23
N GLN A 222 -28.57 19.79 -31.27
CA GLN A 222 -27.38 19.05 -30.85
C GLN A 222 -26.13 19.45 -31.64
N GLN A 223 -26.24 19.57 -32.98
CA GLN A 223 -25.11 19.95 -33.82
C GLN A 223 -24.64 21.38 -33.55
N GLN A 224 -25.58 22.32 -33.29
CA GLN A 224 -25.23 23.69 -32.92
C GLN A 224 -24.50 23.78 -31.58
N ILE A 225 -24.92 22.99 -30.58
CA ILE A 225 -24.25 22.92 -29.27
C ILE A 225 -22.82 22.39 -29.44
N ILE A 226 -22.65 21.31 -30.20
CA ILE A 226 -21.33 20.71 -30.48
C ILE A 226 -20.40 21.74 -31.15
N ASP A 227 -20.88 22.46 -32.15
CA ASP A 227 -20.06 23.41 -32.91
C ASP A 227 -19.70 24.65 -32.08
N GLN A 228 -20.60 25.14 -31.23
CA GLN A 228 -20.32 26.23 -30.29
C GLN A 228 -19.28 25.83 -29.23
N GLU A 229 -19.45 24.65 -28.63
CA GLU A 229 -18.54 24.14 -27.61
C GLU A 229 -17.15 23.83 -28.18
N PHE A 230 -17.10 23.24 -29.37
CA PHE A 230 -15.85 23.00 -30.09
C PHE A 230 -15.11 24.31 -30.37
N LYS A 231 -15.81 25.34 -30.89
CA LYS A 231 -15.21 26.63 -31.19
C LYS A 231 -14.64 27.32 -29.95
N LYS A 232 -15.35 27.23 -28.81
CA LYS A 232 -14.86 27.77 -27.53
C LYS A 232 -13.55 27.08 -27.10
N GLN A 233 -13.51 25.75 -27.17
CA GLN A 233 -12.30 24.99 -26.82
C GLN A 233 -11.15 25.26 -27.80
N GLU A 234 -11.44 25.45 -29.09
CA GLU A 234 -10.45 25.82 -30.11
C GLU A 234 -9.82 27.19 -29.83
N GLU A 235 -10.63 28.20 -29.48
CA GLU A 235 -10.12 29.52 -29.09
C GLU A 235 -9.24 29.46 -27.83
N GLU A 236 -9.61 28.65 -26.84
CA GLU A 236 -8.81 28.44 -25.63
C GLU A 236 -7.49 27.71 -25.94
N TYR A 237 -7.53 26.68 -26.78
CA TYR A 237 -6.34 25.96 -27.23
C TYR A 237 -5.37 26.87 -27.99
N LEU A 238 -5.88 27.72 -28.89
CA LEU A 238 -5.05 28.62 -29.69
C LEU A 238 -4.37 29.69 -28.82
N LYS A 239 -5.10 30.23 -27.83
CA LYS A 239 -4.53 31.15 -26.83
C LYS A 239 -3.41 30.50 -26.01
N MET A 240 -3.59 29.24 -25.62
CA MET A 240 -2.59 28.50 -24.84
C MET A 240 -1.37 28.08 -25.68
N SER A 241 -1.59 27.62 -26.91
CA SER A 241 -0.54 27.07 -27.79
C SER A 241 0.37 28.14 -28.41
N THR A 242 -0.06 29.40 -28.41
CA THR A 242 0.75 30.53 -28.91
C THR A 242 1.71 31.10 -27.87
N GLN A 243 1.46 30.84 -26.58
CA GLN A 243 2.32 31.33 -25.50
C GLN A 243 3.35 30.26 -25.13
N PRO A 244 4.64 30.64 -24.99
CA PRO A 244 5.65 29.74 -24.46
C PRO A 244 5.26 29.36 -23.02
N GLY A 245 4.78 28.13 -22.83
CA GLY A 245 4.38 27.62 -21.51
C GLY A 245 5.53 27.43 -20.53
N VAL A 246 6.75 27.75 -20.96
CA VAL A 246 8.01 27.62 -20.25
C VAL A 246 8.67 28.98 -20.17
N VAL A 247 9.19 29.33 -19.01
CA VAL A 247 9.80 30.64 -18.78
C VAL A 247 11.19 30.68 -19.44
N PRO A 248 11.48 31.66 -20.31
CA PRO A 248 12.81 31.84 -20.92
C PRO A 248 13.93 31.98 -19.88
N ALA A 249 15.09 31.38 -20.16
CA ALA A 249 16.26 31.39 -19.28
C ALA A 249 15.97 30.90 -17.84
N SER A 250 14.94 30.07 -17.66
CA SER A 250 14.61 29.48 -16.36
C SER A 250 15.35 28.17 -16.09
N ASP A 251 16.00 27.61 -17.12
CA ASP A 251 16.84 26.42 -16.99
C ASP A 251 18.01 26.70 -16.05
N LYS A 252 18.20 25.81 -15.07
CA LYS A 252 19.33 25.91 -14.16
C LYS A 252 19.79 24.52 -13.72
N TYR A 253 21.07 24.25 -13.92
CA TYR A 253 21.71 23.06 -13.37
C TYR A 253 21.77 23.16 -11.84
N LEU A 254 21.34 22.10 -11.15
CA LEU A 254 21.29 22.04 -9.69
C LEU A 254 22.57 21.50 -9.05
N GLY A 255 23.60 21.19 -9.83
CA GLY A 255 24.90 20.76 -9.30
C GLY A 255 25.01 19.27 -8.98
N VAL A 256 24.03 18.45 -9.38
CA VAL A 256 23.98 17.02 -9.08
C VAL A 256 23.94 16.20 -10.36
N GLU A 257 24.77 15.16 -10.41
CA GLU A 257 24.89 14.18 -11.50
C GLU A 257 24.76 12.77 -10.92
N ASP A 258 24.01 11.88 -11.57
CA ASP A 258 23.90 10.47 -11.19
C ASP A 258 25.08 9.63 -11.75
N PRO A 259 25.24 8.36 -11.33
CA PRO A 259 26.30 7.49 -11.85
C PRO A 259 26.25 7.23 -13.36
N ASP A 260 25.08 7.42 -13.99
CA ASP A 260 24.87 7.23 -15.43
C ASP A 260 25.22 8.50 -16.25
N GLY A 261 25.64 9.58 -15.58
CA GLY A 261 25.97 10.86 -16.18
C GLY A 261 24.74 11.72 -16.52
N ASN A 262 23.60 11.49 -15.88
CA ASN A 262 22.42 12.35 -15.97
C ASN A 262 22.52 13.47 -14.95
N GLN A 263 22.38 14.70 -15.42
CA GLN A 263 22.38 15.92 -14.62
C GLN A 263 20.95 16.30 -14.24
N LEU A 264 20.79 16.83 -13.04
CA LEU A 264 19.52 17.35 -12.57
C LEU A 264 19.40 18.84 -12.86
N TRP A 265 18.39 19.20 -13.64
CA TRP A 265 18.07 20.57 -14.02
C TRP A 265 16.71 20.97 -13.45
N ARG A 266 16.55 22.25 -13.14
CA ARG A 266 15.22 22.84 -12.95
C ARG A 266 14.81 23.64 -14.18
N VAL A 267 13.51 23.67 -14.44
CA VAL A 267 12.87 24.56 -15.41
C VAL A 267 11.61 25.13 -14.77
N THR A 268 11.29 26.39 -15.05
CA THR A 268 10.03 26.99 -14.59
C THR A 268 9.02 26.98 -15.73
N CYS A 269 7.82 26.48 -15.46
CA CYS A 269 6.73 26.44 -16.44
C CYS A 269 5.42 26.91 -15.83
N MET A 270 4.46 27.23 -16.70
CA MET A 270 3.10 27.59 -16.30
C MET A 270 2.38 26.36 -15.76
N LYS A 271 1.67 26.50 -14.63
CA LYS A 271 0.90 25.39 -14.02
C LYS A 271 -0.14 24.81 -14.97
N SER A 272 -0.75 25.64 -15.83
CA SER A 272 -1.73 25.20 -16.83
C SER A 272 -1.14 24.23 -17.86
N GLN A 273 0.17 24.27 -18.11
CA GLN A 273 0.83 23.55 -19.20
C GLN A 273 1.85 22.50 -18.71
N VAL A 274 2.06 22.37 -17.40
CA VAL A 274 3.08 21.48 -16.82
C VAL A 274 2.89 20.02 -17.20
N VAL A 275 1.64 19.56 -17.25
CA VAL A 275 1.30 18.16 -17.57
C VAL A 275 1.71 17.82 -19.00
N ASP A 276 1.41 18.71 -19.95
CA ASP A 276 1.79 18.54 -21.35
C ASP A 276 3.30 18.67 -21.53
N PHE A 277 3.92 19.64 -20.85
CA PHE A 277 5.36 19.84 -20.88
C PHE A 277 6.12 18.57 -20.43
N ILE A 278 5.71 17.95 -19.33
CA ILE A 278 6.32 16.69 -18.84
C ILE A 278 6.12 15.55 -19.83
N LYS A 279 4.93 15.43 -20.44
CA LYS A 279 4.68 14.41 -21.48
C LYS A 279 5.59 14.63 -22.70
N VAL A 280 5.76 15.87 -23.14
CA VAL A 280 6.61 16.23 -24.28
C VAL A 280 8.08 15.99 -23.96
N LEU A 281 8.55 16.35 -22.76
CA LEU A 281 9.89 16.03 -22.29
C LEU A 281 10.16 14.52 -22.38
N LYS A 282 9.22 13.69 -21.91
CA LYS A 282 9.32 12.23 -21.98
C LYS A 282 9.40 11.72 -23.42
N LYS A 283 8.58 12.24 -24.34
CA LYS A 283 8.64 11.90 -25.77
C LYS A 283 10.00 12.26 -26.40
N ASN A 284 10.67 13.28 -25.90
CA ASN A 284 11.99 13.72 -26.34
C ASN A 284 13.15 13.05 -25.57
N GLY A 285 12.86 12.04 -24.74
CA GLY A 285 13.87 11.25 -24.03
C GLY A 285 14.42 11.91 -22.76
N TYR A 286 13.69 12.86 -22.17
CA TYR A 286 14.00 13.46 -20.87
C TYR A 286 13.00 12.99 -19.81
N VAL A 287 13.46 12.80 -18.58
CA VAL A 287 12.56 12.51 -17.45
C VAL A 287 12.23 13.81 -16.75
N GLY A 288 10.95 14.18 -16.76
CA GLY A 288 10.44 15.38 -16.11
C GLY A 288 9.55 15.03 -14.91
N GLN A 289 9.70 15.77 -13.81
CA GLN A 289 8.87 15.65 -12.61
C GLN A 289 8.44 17.04 -12.14
N GLN A 290 7.13 17.27 -11.99
CA GLN A 290 6.65 18.47 -11.33
C GLN A 290 7.07 18.46 -9.86
N PHE A 291 7.58 19.58 -9.36
CA PHE A 291 8.09 19.67 -8.01
C PHE A 291 7.69 21.00 -7.36
N ALA A 292 7.30 20.89 -6.09
CA ALA A 292 7.10 22.01 -5.18
C ALA A 292 7.98 21.77 -3.96
N TYR A 293 8.80 22.77 -3.62
CA TYR A 293 9.68 22.67 -2.46
C TYR A 293 8.89 22.84 -1.16
N ASP A 294 8.95 21.83 -0.30
CA ASP A 294 8.36 21.79 1.03
C ASP A 294 9.21 20.86 1.92
N SER A 295 10.17 21.46 2.62
CA SER A 295 11.07 20.72 3.51
C SER A 295 10.33 20.13 4.71
N ASP A 296 9.30 20.80 5.21
CA ASP A 296 8.61 20.40 6.42
C ASP A 296 7.76 19.16 6.15
N LEU A 297 7.02 19.16 5.04
CA LEU A 297 6.27 17.99 4.57
C LEU A 297 7.20 16.80 4.26
N TYR A 298 8.36 17.03 3.66
CA TYR A 298 9.34 15.96 3.42
C TYR A 298 9.83 15.33 4.74
N ILE A 299 10.21 16.16 5.71
CA ILE A 299 10.66 15.69 7.04
C ILE A 299 9.53 14.95 7.77
N GLU A 300 8.30 15.45 7.70
CA GLU A 300 7.13 14.80 8.29
C GLU A 300 6.89 13.42 7.66
N ASN A 301 6.92 13.32 6.33
CA ASN A 301 6.77 12.05 5.62
C ASN A 301 7.86 11.04 5.98
N GLN A 302 9.11 11.48 6.14
CA GLN A 302 10.22 10.61 6.59
C GLN A 302 10.02 10.12 8.03
N LYS A 303 9.53 10.98 8.92
CA LYS A 303 9.16 10.59 10.30
C LYS A 303 8.00 9.59 10.30
N LEU A 304 6.97 9.81 9.48
CA LEU A 304 5.84 8.91 9.35
C LEU A 304 6.26 7.54 8.78
N LEU A 305 7.12 7.51 7.77
CA LEU A 305 7.71 6.28 7.23
C LEU A 305 8.42 5.48 8.33
N SER A 306 9.30 6.13 9.08
CA SER A 306 10.04 5.51 10.18
C SER A 306 9.09 4.98 11.26
N LYS A 307 8.08 5.78 11.61
CA LYS A 307 7.06 5.40 12.59
C LYS A 307 6.25 4.17 12.14
N TYR A 308 5.71 4.19 10.92
CA TYR A 308 4.91 3.07 10.41
C TYR A 308 5.72 1.79 10.23
N GLN A 309 7.02 1.89 9.91
CA GLN A 309 7.90 0.72 9.87
C GLN A 309 8.06 0.08 11.26
N VAL A 310 8.21 0.90 12.30
CA VAL A 310 8.28 0.43 13.69
C VAL A 310 6.94 -0.16 14.14
N ASP A 311 5.83 0.53 13.85
CA ASP A 311 4.48 0.06 14.19
C ASP A 311 4.17 -1.27 13.51
N LEU A 312 4.54 -1.44 12.24
CA LEU A 312 4.40 -2.69 11.50
C LEU A 312 5.20 -3.83 12.15
N ASN A 313 6.46 -3.59 12.51
CA ASN A 313 7.28 -4.58 13.19
C ASN A 313 6.69 -4.98 14.55
N ASN A 314 6.18 -4.01 15.31
CA ASN A 314 5.50 -4.27 16.59
C ASN A 314 4.22 -5.10 16.41
N LEU A 315 3.42 -4.80 15.39
CA LEU A 315 2.23 -5.58 15.05
C LEU A 315 2.59 -7.00 14.60
N ASN A 316 3.64 -7.18 13.78
CA ASN A 316 4.13 -8.50 13.40
C ASN A 316 4.51 -9.34 14.63
N ILE A 317 5.19 -8.74 15.61
CA ILE A 317 5.53 -9.42 16.87
C ILE A 317 4.26 -9.78 17.66
N LYS A 318 3.28 -8.88 17.75
CA LYS A 318 2.00 -9.16 18.42
C LYS A 318 1.23 -10.29 17.73
N ILE A 319 1.18 -10.30 16.40
CA ILE A 319 0.55 -11.35 15.60
C ILE A 319 1.25 -12.69 15.85
N MET A 320 2.58 -12.71 15.76
CA MET A 320 3.39 -13.90 16.04
C MET A 320 3.09 -14.46 17.44
N ASN A 321 3.11 -13.62 18.47
CA ASN A 321 2.78 -14.03 19.84
C ASN A 321 1.32 -14.48 19.96
N CYS A 322 0.38 -13.78 19.33
CA CYS A 322 -1.02 -14.16 19.32
C CYS A 322 -1.21 -15.56 18.74
N CYS A 323 -0.62 -15.85 17.58
CA CYS A 323 -0.67 -17.18 16.96
C CYS A 323 0.02 -18.25 17.80
N PHE A 324 1.10 -17.91 18.52
CA PHE A 324 1.79 -18.85 19.41
C PHE A 324 0.94 -19.28 20.61
N TYR A 325 0.17 -18.35 21.21
CA TYR A 325 -0.67 -18.63 22.38
C TYR A 325 -2.12 -19.02 22.06
N SER A 326 -2.54 -18.97 20.78
CA SER A 326 -3.93 -19.21 20.34
C SER A 326 -4.19 -20.66 19.95
#